data_AF-A0A848CDZ7-F1
#
_entry.id   AF-A0A848CDZ7-F1
#
_cell.length_a   1.000
_cell.length_b   1.000
_cell.length_c   1.000
_cell.angle_alpha   90.00
_cell.angle_beta   90.00
_cell.angle_gamma   90.00
#
_symmetry.space_group_name_H-M   'P 1'
#
loop_
_entity.id
_entity.type
_entity.pdbx_description
1 polymer ?
#
loop_
_entity_poly.entity_id
_entity_poly.type
_entity_poly.pdbx_seq_one_letter_code
_entity_poly.pdbx_strand_id
1 'polypeptide(L)'
;MKATEVKKTLLQQIQDYLTGLISKEDYAIIAEEYYSSYGNIIRGTEFYELFSDNIPDCCLVNVDEPGNDDEKEYCFHKILEETYDKLKRVLD
;
A
#
# COMPACT_ATOMS: atom_id res chain seq x y z
N MET A 1 -2.24 -18.09 -9.17
CA MET A 1 -1.97 -17.43 -7.88
C MET A 1 -3.24 -17.47 -7.03
N LYS A 2 -3.12 -17.72 -5.73
CA LYS A 2 -4.24 -17.77 -4.78
C LYS A 2 -4.46 -16.41 -4.13
N ALA A 3 -5.68 -16.13 -3.67
CA ALA A 3 -6.01 -14.90 -2.96
C ALA A 3 -5.05 -14.63 -1.79
N THR A 4 -4.73 -15.63 -0.98
CA THR A 4 -3.78 -15.52 0.14
C THR A 4 -2.37 -15.13 -0.30
N GLU A 5 -1.92 -15.55 -1.49
CA GLU A 5 -0.60 -15.17 -2.01
C GLU A 5 -0.59 -13.70 -2.41
N VAL A 6 -1.64 -13.24 -3.11
CA VAL A 6 -1.80 -11.83 -3.50
C VAL A 6 -1.83 -10.92 -2.26
N LYS A 7 -2.65 -11.25 -1.26
CA LYS A 7 -2.73 -10.48 0.00
C LYS A 7 -1.37 -10.39 0.68
N LYS A 8 -0.65 -11.50 0.79
CA LYS A 8 0.69 -11.56 1.41
C LYS A 8 1.72 -10.73 0.65
N THR A 9 1.70 -10.77 -0.69
CA THR A 9 2.63 -9.97 -1.49
C THR A 9 2.37 -8.48 -1.34
N LEU A 10 1.12 -8.03 -1.41
CA LEU A 10 0.77 -6.62 -1.17
C LEU A 10 1.17 -6.16 0.24
N LEU A 11 0.93 -7.01 1.24
CA LEU A 11 1.32 -6.71 2.62
C LEU A 11 2.85 -6.64 2.79
N GLN A 12 3.59 -7.51 2.10
CA GLN A 12 5.06 -7.49 2.11
C GLN A 12 5.61 -6.22 1.46
N GLN A 13 5.04 -5.76 0.35
CA GLN A 13 5.46 -4.51 -0.31
C GLN A 13 5.32 -3.31 0.63
N ILE A 14 4.22 -3.22 1.39
CA ILE A 14 4.05 -2.17 2.41
C ILE A 14 5.13 -2.30 3.49
N GLN A 15 5.41 -3.51 3.96
CA GLN A 15 6.47 -3.74 4.97
C GLN A 15 7.85 -3.38 4.46
N ASP A 16 8.17 -3.68 3.20
CA ASP A 16 9.45 -3.37 2.59
C ASP A 16 9.66 -1.85 2.55
N TYR A 17 8.61 -1.09 2.23
CA TYR A 17 8.65 0.37 2.32
C TYR A 17 8.82 0.85 3.78
N LEU A 18 7.99 0.37 4.71
CA LEU A 18 8.03 0.81 6.12
C LEU A 18 9.37 0.50 6.81
N THR A 19 10.06 -0.55 6.37
CA THR A 19 11.39 -0.93 6.88
C THR A 19 12.55 -0.26 6.15
N GLY A 20 12.26 0.55 5.12
CA GLY A 20 13.25 1.25 4.30
C GLY A 20 14.03 0.32 3.35
N LEU A 21 13.52 -0.89 3.09
CA LEU A 21 14.11 -1.82 2.12
C LEU A 21 13.89 -1.34 0.69
N ILE A 22 12.75 -0.68 0.43
CA ILE A 22 12.44 -0.01 -0.84
C ILE A 22 12.06 1.45 -0.59
N SER A 23 12.27 2.31 -1.59
CA SER A 23 11.83 3.70 -1.54
C SER A 23 10.31 3.82 -1.72
N LYS A 24 9.75 5.00 -1.46
CA LYS A 24 8.36 5.32 -1.76
C LYS A 24 8.06 5.19 -3.26
N GLU A 25 8.99 5.64 -4.10
CA GLU A 25 8.88 5.58 -5.56
C GLU A 25 8.87 4.12 -6.05
N ASP A 26 9.75 3.28 -5.49
CA ASP A 26 9.76 1.85 -5.80
C ASP A 26 8.46 1.17 -5.34
N TYR A 27 7.98 1.50 -4.14
CA TYR A 27 6.72 1.00 -3.63
C TYR A 27 5.55 1.35 -4.55
N ALA A 28 5.46 2.62 -4.99
CA ALA A 28 4.40 3.09 -5.87
C ALA A 28 4.34 2.26 -7.17
N ILE A 29 5.49 2.06 -7.82
CA ILE A 29 5.60 1.29 -9.06
C ILE A 29 5.23 -0.18 -8.82
N ILE A 30 5.88 -0.83 -7.84
CA ILE A 30 5.73 -2.27 -7.60
C ILE A 30 4.31 -2.60 -7.13
N ALA A 31 3.74 -1.80 -6.24
CA ALA A 31 2.39 -2.01 -5.73
C ALA A 31 1.34 -1.77 -6.82
N GLU A 32 1.47 -0.72 -7.64
CA GLU A 32 0.54 -0.43 -8.72
C GLU A 32 0.54 -1.52 -9.80
N GLU A 33 1.73 -1.93 -10.28
CA GLU A 33 1.84 -2.98 -11.30
C GLU A 33 1.28 -4.32 -10.80
N TYR A 34 1.60 -4.67 -9.56
CA TYR A 34 1.16 -5.92 -8.96
C TYR A 34 -0.36 -5.91 -8.69
N TYR A 35 -0.88 -4.82 -8.13
CA TYR A 35 -2.30 -4.66 -7.86
C TYR A 35 -3.13 -4.61 -9.15
N SER A 36 -2.65 -3.94 -10.19
CA SER A 36 -3.30 -3.92 -11.51
C SER A 36 -3.38 -5.31 -12.14
N SER A 37 -2.34 -6.13 -11.95
CA SER A 37 -2.28 -7.49 -12.49
C SER A 37 -3.14 -8.50 -11.70
N TYR A 38 -3.24 -8.34 -10.38
CA TYR A 38 -3.72 -9.39 -9.49
C TYR A 38 -4.80 -9.00 -8.49
N GLY A 39 -5.11 -7.70 -8.35
CA GLY A 39 -6.12 -7.19 -7.42
C GLY A 39 -7.50 -7.80 -7.63
N ASN A 40 -7.84 -8.17 -8.87
CA ASN A 40 -9.09 -8.87 -9.19
C ASN A 40 -9.26 -10.21 -8.46
N ILE A 41 -8.17 -10.88 -8.08
CA ILE A 41 -8.19 -12.18 -7.39
C ILE A 41 -8.68 -12.05 -5.94
N ILE A 42 -8.46 -10.90 -5.32
CA ILE A 42 -8.85 -10.62 -3.93
C ILE A 42 -10.11 -9.75 -3.84
N ARG A 43 -10.73 -9.41 -4.97
CA ARG A 43 -11.93 -8.58 -5.03
C ARG A 43 -13.08 -9.18 -4.23
N GLY A 44 -13.79 -8.33 -3.49
CA GLY A 44 -14.89 -8.77 -2.61
C GLY A 44 -14.44 -9.36 -1.27
N THR A 45 -13.14 -9.27 -0.96
CA THR A 45 -12.63 -9.55 0.39
C THR A 45 -12.50 -8.26 1.20
N GLU A 46 -12.62 -8.36 2.52
CA GLU A 46 -12.37 -7.21 3.42
C GLU A 46 -10.96 -6.62 3.23
N PHE A 47 -9.97 -7.47 2.94
CA PHE A 47 -8.62 -7.02 2.60
C PHE A 47 -8.61 -6.08 1.39
N TYR A 48 -9.35 -6.42 0.32
CA TYR A 48 -9.40 -5.61 -0.90
C TYR A 48 -10.06 -4.25 -0.67
N GLU A 49 -11.15 -4.20 0.09
CA GLU A 49 -11.82 -2.94 0.45
C GLU A 49 -10.88 -2.06 1.29
N LEU A 50 -10.28 -2.62 2.35
CA LEU A 50 -9.33 -1.88 3.19
C LEU A 50 -8.11 -1.37 2.42
N PHE A 51 -7.53 -2.20 1.54
CA PHE A 51 -6.40 -1.80 0.71
C PHE A 51 -6.80 -0.68 -0.25
N SER A 52 -7.92 -0.82 -0.96
CA SER A 52 -8.37 0.18 -1.93
C SER A 52 -8.74 1.52 -1.29
N ASP A 53 -9.32 1.49 -0.10
CA ASP A 53 -9.81 2.69 0.59
C ASP A 53 -8.70 3.46 1.34
N ASN A 54 -7.64 2.77 1.79
CA ASN A 54 -6.65 3.36 2.70
C ASN A 54 -5.26 3.51 2.07
N ILE A 55 -4.95 2.83 0.96
CA ILE A 55 -3.66 3.05 0.30
C ILE A 55 -3.63 4.48 -0.23
N PRO A 56 -2.66 5.30 0.22
CA PRO A 56 -2.52 6.64 -0.29
C PRO A 56 -2.15 6.57 -1.77
N ASP A 57 -2.80 7.39 -2.58
CA ASP A 57 -2.37 7.58 -3.95
C ASP A 57 -0.95 8.18 -3.91
N CYS A 58 0.02 7.36 -4.31
CA CYS A 58 1.44 7.71 -4.28
C CYS A 58 1.72 8.94 -5.16
N CYS A 59 0.86 9.22 -6.15
CA CYS A 59 0.92 10.41 -7.00
C CYS A 59 0.32 11.65 -6.31
N LEU A 60 -0.77 11.52 -5.55
CA LEU A 60 -1.43 12.67 -4.90
C LEU A 60 -0.65 13.20 -3.70
N VAL A 61 0.01 12.33 -2.93
CA VAL A 61 0.76 12.76 -1.72
C VAL A 61 2.01 13.59 -2.08
N ASN A 62 2.47 13.58 -3.33
CA ASN A 62 3.67 14.33 -3.74
C ASN A 62 3.38 15.58 -4.58
N VAL A 63 2.39 15.60 -5.47
CA VAL A 63 2.37 16.61 -6.55
C VAL A 63 1.41 17.79 -6.33
N ASP A 64 0.24 17.61 -5.71
CA ASP A 64 -0.80 18.65 -5.66
C ASP A 64 -1.09 19.27 -4.27
N GLU A 65 -0.67 18.64 -3.17
CA GLU A 65 -0.87 19.23 -1.83
C GLU A 65 0.24 20.24 -1.45
N PRO A 66 -0.12 21.43 -0.95
CA PRO A 66 0.85 22.35 -0.37
C PRO A 66 1.41 21.76 0.94
N GLY A 67 2.74 21.63 1.03
CA GLY A 67 3.43 21.11 2.21
C GLY A 67 4.92 20.89 1.94
N ASN A 68 5.73 20.80 3.00
CA ASN A 68 7.14 20.39 2.89
C ASN A 68 7.23 18.90 2.53
N ASP A 69 8.21 18.50 1.74
CA ASP A 69 8.43 17.12 1.31
C ASP A 69 8.60 16.18 2.52
N ASP A 70 9.23 16.64 3.61
CA ASP A 70 9.36 15.87 4.85
C ASP A 70 8.01 15.58 5.51
N GLU A 71 7.08 16.54 5.49
CA GLU A 71 5.74 16.36 6.06
C GLU A 71 4.89 15.42 5.21
N LYS A 72 5.02 15.52 3.88
CA LYS A 72 4.37 14.60 2.92
C LYS A 72 4.87 13.17 3.10
N GLU A 73 6.17 12.98 3.27
CA GLU A 73 6.76 11.67 3.51
C GLU A 73 6.31 11.10 4.86
N TYR A 74 6.29 11.92 5.91
CA TYR A 74 5.76 11.51 7.21
C TYR A 74 4.28 11.08 7.14
N CYS A 75 3.44 11.87 6.47
CA CYS A 75 2.02 11.54 6.28
C CYS A 75 1.84 10.24 5.50
N PHE A 76 2.57 10.06 4.41
CA PHE A 76 2.56 8.83 3.61
C PHE A 76 2.93 7.62 4.46
N HIS A 77 4.05 7.72 5.20
CA HIS A 77 4.53 6.65 6.07
C HIS A 77 3.49 6.26 7.12
N LYS A 78 2.89 7.25 7.79
CA LYS A 78 1.89 7.03 8.82
C LYS A 78 0.64 6.33 8.27
N ILE A 79 0.14 6.75 7.12
CA ILE A 79 -1.04 6.12 6.49
C ILE A 79 -0.73 4.67 6.13
N LEU A 80 0.45 4.38 5.57
CA LEU A 80 0.85 3.01 5.24
C LEU A 80 1.05 2.14 6.48
N GLU A 81 1.60 2.68 7.58
CA GLU A 81 1.73 1.97 8.85
C GLU A 81 0.35 1.60 9.42
N GLU A 82 -0.58 2.55 9.48
CA GLU A 82 -1.94 2.30 9.95
C GLU A 82 -2.69 1.30 9.05
N THR A 83 -2.47 1.38 7.73
CA THR A 83 -3.08 0.47 6.75
C THR A 83 -2.51 -0.94 6.88
N TYR A 84 -1.19 -1.07 7.03
CA TYR A 84 -0.50 -2.34 7.26
C TYR A 84 -1.08 -3.09 8.47
N ASP A 85 -1.27 -2.38 9.57
CA ASP A 85 -1.83 -2.95 10.80
C ASP A 85 -3.27 -3.43 10.63
N LYS A 86 -4.10 -2.70 9.88
CA LYS A 86 -5.46 -3.11 9.54
C LYS A 86 -5.45 -4.36 8.66
N LEU A 87 -4.64 -4.36 7.59
CA LEU A 87 -4.55 -5.46 6.62
C LEU A 87 -4.03 -6.75 7.26
N LYS A 88 -3.08 -6.65 8.19
CA LYS A 88 -2.58 -7.80 8.97
C LYS A 88 -3.70 -8.55 9.72
N ARG A 89 -4.68 -7.81 10.24
CA ARG A 89 -5.78 -8.38 11.04
C ARG A 89 -6.81 -9.13 10.19
N VAL A 90 -6.85 -8.86 8.89
CA VAL A 90 -7.82 -9.44 7.93
C VAL A 90 -7.14 -10.32 6.87
N LEU A 91 -5.91 -10.74 7.13
CA LEU A 91 -5.08 -11.50 6.19
C LEU A 91 -5.62 -12.92 5.93
N ASP A 92 -6.46 -13.45 6.83
CA ASP A 92 -7.06 -14.79 6.78
C ASP A 92 -7.75 -15.12 5.44
#